data_AF-A0A941EAR5-F1
#
_entry.id   AF-A0A941EAR5-F1
#
_cell.length_a   1.000
_cell.length_b   1.000
_cell.length_c   1.000
_cell.angle_alpha   90.00
_cell.angle_beta   90.00
_cell.angle_gamma   90.00
#
_symmetry.space_group_name_H-M   'P 1'
#
loop_
_entity.id
_entity.type
_entity.pdbx_description
1 polymer ?
#
loop_
_entity_poly.entity_id
_entity_poly.type
_entity_poly.pdbx_seq_one_letter_code
_entity_poly.pdbx_strand_id
1 'polypeptide(L)'
;MSKITEALDDGLKDVVKAGEEGGEGLAKHLEETGTRVGDGATAHAETEVKNTEELTKAGSKPADPVTDAKPKDETPEATDSTAGLSAEDKAKAEAEEAARAAALKAKVAELRSEGHAPQRHLDSSDDQLKGRLGQPLFKRDGKPQTDANGYVVSSKKMDPARTDALSLPDTDPLKYKDMYTADASGALKNHKCGAFATKFGDEESLAKADAASRAAIPAGATGRISTSIDAKAAIGDDGMAKLSGKYIDPANPADSAGNINYKDVDFTGSTLTGVFDHDPATGKYNLVTLYPEPDKAVNP
;
A
#
# COMPACT_ATOMS: atom_id res chain seq x y z
N MET A 1 -0.77 -27.47 -38.18
CA MET A 1 -1.11 -26.44 -37.17
C MET A 1 -1.11 -27.13 -35.82
N SER A 2 0.08 -27.17 -35.23
CA SER A 2 0.53 -28.08 -34.17
C SER A 2 1.38 -27.25 -33.21
N LYS A 3 1.36 -27.61 -31.91
CA LYS A 3 2.27 -27.17 -30.83
C LYS A 3 1.99 -25.86 -30.06
N ILE A 4 0.76 -25.61 -29.58
CA ILE A 4 0.54 -24.57 -28.55
C ILE A 4 -0.26 -25.06 -27.32
N THR A 5 -0.97 -26.19 -27.39
CA THR A 5 -1.84 -26.65 -26.27
C THR A 5 -1.22 -27.65 -25.29
N GLU A 6 0.08 -27.93 -25.36
CA GLU A 6 0.74 -28.96 -24.52
C GLU A 6 1.62 -28.39 -23.40
N ALA A 7 1.83 -27.08 -23.31
CA ALA A 7 2.80 -26.47 -22.39
C ALA A 7 2.19 -25.94 -21.06
N LEU A 8 0.89 -26.15 -20.81
CA LEU A 8 0.20 -25.61 -19.63
C LEU A 8 -0.25 -26.69 -18.61
N ASP A 9 -0.07 -27.99 -18.90
CA ASP A 9 -0.54 -29.08 -18.02
C ASP A 9 0.57 -29.79 -17.20
N ASP A 10 1.84 -29.48 -17.45
CA ASP A 10 2.98 -30.11 -16.75
C ASP A 10 3.48 -29.32 -15.53
N GLY A 11 3.12 -28.05 -15.37
CA GLY A 11 3.62 -27.21 -14.27
C GLY A 11 2.96 -27.44 -12.90
N LEU A 12 1.87 -28.23 -12.84
CA LEU A 12 1.04 -28.35 -11.62
C LEU A 12 1.20 -29.69 -10.88
N LYS A 13 1.96 -30.66 -11.45
CA LYS A 13 2.08 -32.02 -10.88
C LYS A 13 3.33 -32.21 -10.00
N ASP A 14 4.31 -31.31 -10.05
CA ASP A 14 5.58 -31.45 -9.31
C ASP A 14 5.56 -30.90 -7.87
N VAL A 15 4.46 -30.29 -7.42
CA VAL A 15 4.36 -29.68 -6.07
C VAL A 15 3.91 -30.67 -4.98
N VAL A 16 3.51 -31.90 -5.33
CA VAL A 16 2.90 -32.85 -4.37
C VAL A 16 3.85 -33.96 -3.90
N LYS A 17 5.16 -33.94 -4.21
CA LYS A 17 6.06 -35.08 -3.90
C LYS A 17 7.40 -34.77 -3.21
N ALA A 18 7.46 -33.74 -2.37
CA ALA A 18 8.68 -33.41 -1.59
C ALA A 18 8.45 -33.28 -0.07
N GLY A 19 7.39 -33.92 0.47
CA GLY A 19 6.96 -33.76 1.87
C GLY A 19 7.27 -34.92 2.82
N GLU A 20 8.03 -35.93 2.40
CA GLU A 20 8.42 -37.05 3.26
C GLU A 20 9.90 -37.37 3.03
N GLU A 21 10.75 -36.86 3.90
CA GLU A 21 12.03 -37.45 4.38
C GLU A 21 12.94 -36.35 4.93
N GLY A 22 13.32 -36.44 6.21
CA GLY A 22 14.45 -35.66 6.74
C GLY A 22 14.20 -34.95 8.08
N GLY A 23 13.92 -35.73 9.12
CA GLY A 23 14.03 -35.27 10.50
C GLY A 23 15.47 -35.27 11.01
N GLU A 24 15.64 -34.61 12.16
CA GLU A 24 16.71 -34.75 13.14
C GLU A 24 18.09 -34.14 12.82
N GLY A 25 18.40 -33.02 13.49
CA GLY A 25 19.78 -32.67 13.76
C GLY A 25 20.00 -31.20 14.13
N LEU A 26 20.77 -31.00 15.19
CA LEU A 26 21.57 -29.80 15.50
C LEU A 26 20.91 -28.70 16.34
N ALA A 27 20.61 -29.08 17.58
CA ALA A 27 21.01 -28.26 18.72
C ALA A 27 22.54 -28.29 18.87
N LYS A 28 23.18 -27.11 18.84
CA LYS A 28 24.46 -26.71 19.49
C LYS A 28 25.24 -25.75 18.59
N HIS A 29 25.26 -24.49 18.99
CA HIS A 29 26.42 -23.59 19.06
C HIS A 29 25.94 -22.16 18.88
N LEU A 30 25.98 -21.36 19.95
CA LEU A 30 26.59 -20.04 19.94
C LEU A 30 26.62 -19.52 21.39
N GLU A 31 27.65 -19.94 22.12
CA GLU A 31 28.23 -19.12 23.19
C GLU A 31 29.51 -18.49 22.62
N GLU A 32 29.86 -17.35 23.21
CA GLU A 32 31.12 -16.60 23.07
C GLU A 32 31.29 -15.68 21.85
N THR A 33 31.07 -14.39 22.12
CA THR A 33 32.01 -13.25 21.98
C THR A 33 31.13 -11.98 21.89
N GLY A 34 31.34 -10.87 22.56
CA GLY A 34 32.37 -10.38 23.45
C GLY A 34 32.17 -8.86 23.55
N THR A 35 32.13 -8.35 24.79
CA THR A 35 32.67 -7.05 25.23
C THR A 35 32.28 -5.72 24.52
N ARG A 36 31.62 -4.85 25.30
CA ARG A 36 32.15 -3.58 25.88
C ARG A 36 31.56 -2.22 25.39
N VAL A 37 31.30 -1.40 26.43
CA VAL A 37 31.27 0.08 26.56
C VAL A 37 30.04 0.85 26.07
N GLY A 38 29.43 1.61 26.98
CA GLY A 38 28.75 2.85 26.62
C GLY A 38 27.71 3.38 27.61
N ASP A 39 28.11 3.65 28.86
CA ASP A 39 27.35 4.54 29.76
C ASP A 39 27.22 5.94 29.12
N GLY A 40 26.01 6.49 29.12
CA GLY A 40 25.74 7.79 28.51
C GLY A 40 24.33 8.29 28.76
N ALA A 41 23.99 8.50 30.02
CA ALA A 41 22.80 9.25 30.42
C ALA A 41 22.92 10.71 29.97
N THR A 42 21.91 11.24 29.27
CA THR A 42 21.55 12.67 29.36
C THR A 42 20.06 12.84 29.16
N ALA A 43 19.46 13.49 30.16
CA ALA A 43 18.07 13.84 30.26
C ALA A 43 17.68 14.90 29.23
N HIS A 44 16.48 14.77 28.65
CA HIS A 44 15.78 15.90 28.07
C HIS A 44 14.37 15.99 28.63
N ALA A 45 14.13 17.13 29.25
CA ALA A 45 12.92 17.52 29.95
C ALA A 45 11.73 17.61 29.01
N GLU A 46 10.65 16.96 29.42
CA GLU A 46 9.30 17.18 28.92
C GLU A 46 8.84 18.58 29.36
N THR A 47 8.38 19.39 28.42
CA THR A 47 7.59 20.58 28.73
C THR A 47 6.20 20.36 28.16
N GLU A 48 5.31 19.87 29.02
CA GLU A 48 3.86 19.94 28.82
C GLU A 48 3.45 21.41 28.61
N VAL A 49 2.77 21.70 27.51
CA VAL A 49 1.90 22.88 27.43
C VAL A 49 0.48 22.40 27.16
N LYS A 50 -0.28 22.32 28.25
CA LYS A 50 -1.74 22.29 28.26
C LYS A 50 -2.24 23.64 27.77
N ASN A 51 -3.11 23.64 26.76
CA ASN A 51 -4.07 24.72 26.57
C ASN A 51 -5.43 24.11 26.26
N THR A 52 -6.25 24.15 27.30
CA THR A 52 -7.70 24.00 27.35
C THR A 52 -8.41 25.20 26.72
N GLU A 53 -9.53 24.91 26.04
CA GLU A 53 -10.83 25.64 25.97
C GLU A 53 -10.78 27.16 25.65
N GLU A 54 -11.63 27.76 24.82
CA GLU A 54 -13.10 27.70 24.76
C GLU A 54 -13.60 28.71 23.68
N LEU A 55 -14.89 28.62 23.31
CA LEU A 55 -15.76 29.66 22.68
C LEU A 55 -15.58 29.93 21.16
N THR A 56 -16.58 30.11 20.30
CA THR A 56 -18.05 30.24 20.44
C THR A 56 -18.73 30.18 19.07
N LYS A 57 -19.84 29.43 19.06
CA LYS A 57 -21.15 29.64 18.41
C LYS A 57 -21.42 30.99 17.70
N ALA A 58 -21.61 30.96 16.38
CA ALA A 58 -22.50 31.82 15.57
C ALA A 58 -22.45 31.27 14.13
N GLY A 59 -23.48 31.21 13.29
CA GLY A 59 -24.89 31.59 13.36
C GLY A 59 -25.46 31.18 12.00
N SER A 60 -26.61 30.49 12.02
CA SER A 60 -27.31 30.01 10.83
C SER A 60 -27.83 31.16 9.96
N LYS A 61 -27.69 31.05 8.64
CA LYS A 61 -28.61 31.67 7.67
C LYS A 61 -28.71 30.78 6.42
N PRO A 62 -29.92 30.36 6.01
CA PRO A 62 -30.12 29.64 4.77
C PRO A 62 -30.21 30.64 3.60
N ALA A 63 -29.61 30.29 2.47
CA ALA A 63 -29.84 30.94 1.18
C ALA A 63 -30.48 29.93 0.23
N ASP A 64 -31.42 30.46 -0.55
CA ASP A 64 -32.42 29.81 -1.39
C ASP A 64 -31.88 28.92 -2.54
N PRO A 65 -32.73 28.03 -3.09
CA PRO A 65 -32.33 27.01 -4.07
C PRO A 65 -32.14 27.62 -5.47
N VAL A 66 -31.00 27.32 -6.10
CA VAL A 66 -30.78 27.58 -7.52
C VAL A 66 -31.19 26.34 -8.31
N THR A 67 -32.13 26.57 -9.22
CA THR A 67 -32.70 25.65 -10.20
C THR A 67 -31.75 25.29 -11.34
N ASP A 68 -31.84 24.02 -11.74
CA ASP A 68 -31.72 23.48 -13.10
C ASP A 68 -30.52 23.85 -13.99
N ALA A 69 -29.61 22.90 -14.14
CA ALA A 69 -29.09 22.51 -15.45
C ALA A 69 -28.61 21.04 -15.40
N LYS A 70 -29.47 20.13 -15.82
CA LYS A 70 -29.21 18.71 -16.08
C LYS A 70 -28.22 18.57 -17.25
N PRO A 71 -26.99 18.07 -17.07
CA PRO A 71 -26.17 17.64 -18.19
C PRO A 71 -26.75 16.34 -18.74
N LYS A 72 -26.84 16.25 -20.07
CA LYS A 72 -27.17 15.02 -20.78
C LYS A 72 -26.15 13.94 -20.40
N ASP A 73 -26.71 12.88 -19.85
CA ASP A 73 -26.14 11.54 -19.73
C ASP A 73 -25.86 11.03 -21.15
N GLU A 74 -24.66 11.25 -21.66
CA GLU A 74 -24.11 10.47 -22.76
C GLU A 74 -23.45 9.25 -22.13
N THR A 75 -24.29 8.26 -21.85
CA THR A 75 -23.85 6.91 -21.53
C THR A 75 -22.99 6.43 -22.71
N PRO A 76 -21.69 6.15 -22.52
CA PRO A 76 -20.93 5.48 -23.57
C PRO A 76 -21.58 4.12 -23.78
N GLU A 77 -22.06 3.86 -25.00
CA GLU A 77 -22.44 2.51 -25.42
C GLU A 77 -21.24 1.61 -25.12
N ALA A 78 -21.37 0.81 -24.06
CA ALA A 78 -20.53 -0.35 -23.87
C ALA A 78 -20.78 -1.22 -25.11
N THR A 79 -19.85 -1.19 -26.04
CA THR A 79 -19.84 -2.08 -27.20
C THR A 79 -19.82 -3.49 -26.65
N ASP A 80 -20.99 -4.12 -26.62
CA ASP A 80 -21.18 -5.51 -26.25
C ASP A 80 -20.39 -6.35 -27.26
N SER A 81 -19.15 -6.66 -26.90
CA SER A 81 -18.22 -7.43 -27.72
C SER A 81 -18.67 -8.88 -27.88
N THR A 82 -19.85 -9.25 -27.38
CA THR A 82 -20.52 -10.54 -27.58
C THR A 82 -21.58 -10.52 -28.68
N ALA A 83 -21.84 -9.37 -29.33
CA ALA A 83 -22.78 -9.24 -30.44
C ALA A 83 -22.34 -10.06 -31.67
N GLY A 84 -22.71 -11.35 -31.69
CA GLY A 84 -22.38 -12.29 -32.77
C GLY A 84 -21.87 -13.65 -32.29
N LEU A 85 -21.65 -13.84 -30.99
CA LEU A 85 -21.28 -15.13 -30.42
C LEU A 85 -22.49 -16.07 -30.39
N SER A 86 -22.26 -17.37 -30.62
CA SER A 86 -23.28 -18.37 -30.35
C SER A 86 -23.61 -18.38 -28.85
N ALA A 87 -24.80 -18.85 -28.47
CA ALA A 87 -25.17 -18.97 -27.06
C ALA A 87 -24.17 -19.84 -26.27
N GLU A 88 -23.54 -20.82 -26.94
CA GLU A 88 -22.50 -21.68 -26.36
C GLU A 88 -21.19 -20.93 -26.12
N ASP A 89 -20.75 -20.10 -27.08
CA ASP A 89 -19.55 -19.29 -26.94
C ASP A 89 -19.72 -18.19 -25.87
N LYS A 90 -20.92 -17.60 -25.78
CA LYS A 90 -21.24 -16.62 -24.74
C LYS A 90 -21.22 -17.26 -23.35
N ALA A 91 -21.87 -18.41 -23.17
CA ALA A 91 -21.85 -19.13 -21.90
C ALA A 91 -20.43 -19.55 -21.49
N LYS A 92 -19.59 -19.94 -22.47
CA LYS A 92 -18.19 -20.27 -22.22
C LYS A 92 -17.39 -19.04 -21.77
N ALA A 93 -17.54 -17.91 -22.45
CA ALA A 93 -16.86 -16.66 -22.09
C ALA A 93 -17.26 -16.18 -20.68
N GLU A 94 -18.56 -16.22 -20.36
CA GLU A 94 -19.07 -15.88 -19.03
C GLU A 94 -18.53 -16.81 -17.94
N ALA A 95 -18.42 -18.12 -18.23
CA ALA A 95 -17.83 -19.09 -17.30
C ALA A 95 -16.33 -18.87 -17.09
N GLU A 96 -15.59 -18.55 -18.15
CA GLU A 96 -14.15 -18.22 -18.07
C GLU A 96 -13.93 -16.92 -17.27
N GLU A 97 -14.75 -15.89 -17.48
CA GLU A 97 -14.70 -14.64 -16.71
C GLU A 97 -15.02 -14.87 -15.22
N ALA A 98 -16.07 -15.65 -14.93
CA ALA A 98 -16.43 -15.99 -13.55
C ALA A 98 -15.31 -16.77 -12.84
N ALA A 99 -14.68 -17.73 -13.54
CA ALA A 99 -13.54 -18.47 -13.00
C ALA A 99 -12.34 -17.55 -12.73
N ARG A 100 -12.05 -16.63 -13.65
CA ARG A 100 -11.00 -15.61 -13.48
C ARG A 100 -11.26 -14.71 -12.28
N ALA A 101 -12.49 -14.22 -12.14
CA ALA A 101 -12.88 -13.39 -11.00
C ALA A 101 -12.78 -14.14 -9.66
N ALA A 102 -13.15 -15.42 -9.63
CA ALA A 102 -13.01 -16.26 -8.44
C ALA A 102 -11.54 -16.49 -8.06
N ALA A 103 -10.68 -16.79 -9.04
CA ALA A 103 -9.25 -16.94 -8.82
C ALA A 103 -8.60 -15.65 -8.31
N LEU A 104 -9.02 -14.50 -8.84
CA LEU A 104 -8.54 -13.19 -8.40
C LEU A 104 -8.91 -12.92 -6.93
N LYS A 105 -10.16 -13.15 -6.55
CA LYS A 105 -10.60 -13.02 -5.15
C LYS A 105 -9.83 -13.92 -4.21
N ALA A 106 -9.60 -15.18 -4.61
CA ALA A 106 -8.79 -16.11 -3.84
C ALA A 106 -7.35 -15.60 -3.67
N LYS A 107 -6.74 -15.05 -4.73
CA LYS A 107 -5.41 -14.46 -4.66
C LYS A 107 -5.35 -13.26 -3.71
N VAL A 108 -6.32 -12.36 -3.77
CA VAL A 108 -6.35 -11.20 -2.85
C VAL A 108 -6.59 -11.65 -1.40
N ALA A 109 -7.41 -12.68 -1.17
CA ALA A 109 -7.58 -13.27 0.15
C ALA A 109 -6.28 -13.89 0.70
N GLU A 110 -5.50 -14.59 -0.14
CA GLU A 110 -4.15 -15.06 0.20
C GLU A 110 -3.24 -13.88 0.56
N LEU A 111 -3.19 -12.83 -0.26
CA LEU A 111 -2.36 -11.64 0.01
C LEU A 111 -2.74 -10.93 1.32
N ARG A 112 -4.02 -10.96 1.72
CA ARG A 112 -4.47 -10.45 3.04
C ARG A 112 -3.95 -11.29 4.20
N SER A 113 -3.57 -12.54 3.98
CA SER A 113 -3.01 -13.43 4.99
C SER A 113 -1.48 -13.35 5.10
N GLU A 114 -0.79 -12.88 4.05
CA GLU A 114 0.67 -12.75 4.03
C GLU A 114 1.17 -11.43 4.67
N GLY A 115 0.36 -10.36 4.58
CA GLY A 115 0.72 -9.05 5.09
C GLY A 115 -0.38 -8.01 4.85
N HIS A 116 0.00 -6.73 4.79
CA HIS A 116 -0.96 -5.62 4.77
C HIS A 116 -1.14 -4.95 3.41
N ALA A 117 -0.56 -5.51 2.33
CA ALA A 117 -0.62 -4.86 1.02
C ALA A 117 -2.07 -4.56 0.59
N PRO A 118 -3.04 -5.50 0.64
CA PRO A 118 -4.41 -5.17 0.23
C PRO A 118 -5.05 -4.14 1.17
N GLN A 119 -4.90 -4.31 2.49
CA GLN A 119 -5.52 -3.41 3.46
C GLN A 119 -5.01 -1.97 3.34
N ARG A 120 -3.72 -1.78 3.02
CA ARG A 120 -3.11 -0.44 2.91
C ARG A 120 -3.19 0.14 1.51
N HIS A 121 -3.18 -0.68 0.47
CA HIS A 121 -2.94 -0.23 -0.90
C HIS A 121 -4.01 -0.70 -1.89
N LEU A 122 -5.08 -1.35 -1.45
CA LEU A 122 -6.24 -1.66 -2.29
C LEU A 122 -7.53 -1.16 -1.63
N ASP A 123 -7.73 -1.51 -0.36
CA ASP A 123 -8.98 -1.26 0.36
C ASP A 123 -9.08 0.17 0.94
N SER A 124 -8.01 0.97 0.83
CA SER A 124 -7.94 2.34 1.38
C SER A 124 -8.91 3.30 0.68
N SER A 125 -9.72 4.01 1.46
CA SER A 125 -10.48 5.17 0.98
C SER A 125 -9.59 6.39 0.78
N ASP A 126 -10.05 7.37 -0.01
CA ASP A 126 -9.32 8.62 -0.22
C ASP A 126 -9.08 9.40 1.08
N ASP A 127 -10.02 9.35 2.02
CA ASP A 127 -9.85 9.99 3.32
C ASP A 127 -8.83 9.26 4.19
N GLN A 128 -8.74 7.93 4.08
CA GLN A 128 -7.64 7.18 4.68
C GLN A 128 -6.30 7.55 4.04
N LEU A 129 -6.22 7.76 2.71
CA LEU A 129 -5.01 8.24 2.05
C LEU A 129 -4.60 9.64 2.54
N LYS A 130 -5.53 10.58 2.67
CA LYS A 130 -5.26 11.91 3.26
C LYS A 130 -4.78 11.80 4.70
N GLY A 131 -5.42 10.93 5.48
CA GLY A 131 -5.04 10.62 6.85
C GLY A 131 -3.63 10.05 7.01
N ARG A 132 -3.17 9.26 6.03
CA ARG A 132 -1.78 8.75 5.98
C ARG A 132 -0.76 9.85 5.88
N LEU A 133 -1.07 10.89 5.13
CA LEU A 133 -0.19 12.05 4.96
C LEU A 133 -0.10 12.88 6.25
N GLY A 134 -1.09 12.80 7.12
CA GLY A 134 -1.08 13.45 8.44
C GLY A 134 -1.20 14.97 8.34
N GLN A 135 -0.64 15.66 9.33
CA GLN A 135 -0.73 17.11 9.50
C GLN A 135 0.61 17.78 9.18
N PRO A 136 0.66 18.75 8.25
CA PRO A 136 1.89 19.42 7.87
C PRO A 136 2.52 20.16 9.05
N LEU A 137 3.85 20.13 9.13
CA LEU A 137 4.61 20.89 10.11
C LEU A 137 5.02 22.24 9.53
N PHE A 138 4.90 23.28 10.35
CA PHE A 138 5.31 24.63 10.01
C PHE A 138 6.47 25.06 10.90
N LYS A 139 7.42 25.76 10.29
CA LYS A 139 8.48 26.46 10.99
C LYS A 139 7.90 27.65 11.75
N ARG A 140 8.68 28.20 12.69
CA ARG A 140 8.28 29.37 13.49
C ARG A 140 7.97 30.61 12.64
N ASP A 141 8.55 30.71 11.45
CA ASP A 141 8.30 31.79 10.49
C ASP A 141 7.02 31.60 9.66
N GLY A 142 6.23 30.55 9.94
CA GLY A 142 4.99 30.24 9.25
C GLY A 142 5.17 29.50 7.92
N LYS A 143 6.41 29.22 7.49
CA LYS A 143 6.66 28.45 6.27
C LYS A 143 6.54 26.94 6.51
N PRO A 144 6.13 26.13 5.52
CA PRO A 144 6.20 24.68 5.64
C PRO A 144 7.61 24.21 5.97
N GLN A 145 7.68 23.19 6.81
CA GLN A 145 8.87 22.37 6.91
C GLN A 145 8.87 21.38 5.73
N THR A 146 9.94 21.39 4.95
CA THR A 146 10.15 20.47 3.84
C THR A 146 11.35 19.56 4.11
N ASP A 147 11.33 18.35 3.54
CA ASP A 147 12.48 17.44 3.54
C ASP A 147 13.50 17.85 2.46
N ALA A 148 14.56 17.04 2.30
CA ALA A 148 15.63 17.29 1.33
C ALA A 148 15.15 17.23 -0.14
N ASN A 149 13.99 16.62 -0.40
CA ASN A 149 13.40 16.51 -1.73
C ASN A 149 12.32 17.58 -1.97
N GLY A 150 12.09 18.47 -1.00
CA GLY A 150 11.10 19.54 -1.11
C GLY A 150 9.68 19.15 -0.63
N TYR A 151 9.46 17.92 -0.17
CA TYR A 151 8.14 17.51 0.30
C TYR A 151 7.84 17.95 1.72
N VAL A 152 6.57 18.21 2.00
CA VAL A 152 6.12 18.64 3.33
C VAL A 152 6.38 17.56 4.37
N VAL A 153 7.10 17.92 5.43
CA VAL A 153 7.24 17.08 6.62
C VAL A 153 5.95 17.19 7.43
N SER A 154 5.42 16.04 7.85
CA SER A 154 4.15 15.98 8.56
C SER A 154 4.20 15.07 9.79
N SER A 155 3.23 15.28 10.68
CA SER A 155 3.02 14.54 11.92
C SER A 155 1.64 13.88 11.93
N LYS A 156 1.32 13.10 12.99
CA LYS A 156 -0.02 12.49 13.17
C LYS A 156 -0.48 11.66 11.97
N LYS A 157 0.46 11.01 11.27
CA LYS A 157 0.18 10.09 10.17
C LYS A 157 -0.61 8.88 10.68
N MET A 158 -1.63 8.47 9.93
CA MET A 158 -2.42 7.27 10.21
C MET A 158 -1.93 6.08 9.37
N ASP A 159 -1.95 4.88 9.93
CA ASP A 159 -1.85 3.64 9.16
C ASP A 159 -3.26 3.27 8.69
N PRO A 160 -3.53 3.10 7.38
CA PRO A 160 -4.85 2.74 6.88
C PRO A 160 -5.23 1.30 7.24
N ALA A 161 -4.27 0.47 7.70
CA ALA A 161 -4.56 -0.82 8.31
C ALA A 161 -5.27 -0.69 9.68
N ARG A 162 -5.44 0.53 10.21
CA ARG A 162 -6.21 0.80 11.43
C ARG A 162 -7.60 1.33 11.07
N THR A 163 -8.60 0.86 11.80
CA THR A 163 -9.98 1.35 11.70
C THR A 163 -10.16 2.75 12.29
N ASP A 164 -9.25 3.21 13.14
CA ASP A 164 -9.20 4.61 13.62
C ASP A 164 -7.77 5.04 14.03
N ALA A 165 -7.56 6.36 14.16
CA ALA A 165 -6.25 6.96 14.45
C ALA A 165 -5.72 6.69 15.87
N LEU A 166 -6.62 6.39 16.82
CA LEU A 166 -6.41 6.49 18.28
C LEU A 166 -6.42 5.13 18.99
N SER A 167 -6.93 4.08 18.36
CA SER A 167 -7.04 2.72 18.88
C SER A 167 -5.70 2.05 18.87
N LEU A 168 -5.19 1.66 20.04
CA LEU A 168 -3.99 0.83 20.16
C LEU A 168 -4.04 -0.30 19.11
N PRO A 169 -2.90 -0.66 18.50
CA PRO A 169 -2.84 -1.83 17.64
C PRO A 169 -3.63 -2.98 18.22
N ASP A 170 -4.42 -3.61 17.38
CA ASP A 170 -4.80 -4.99 17.58
C ASP A 170 -3.51 -5.77 17.91
N THR A 171 -3.51 -6.57 18.97
CA THR A 171 -2.27 -6.99 19.64
C THR A 171 -1.65 -8.24 19.02
N ASP A 172 -2.08 -8.66 17.82
CA ASP A 172 -1.59 -9.88 17.17
C ASP A 172 -0.17 -9.70 16.58
N PRO A 173 0.87 -10.25 17.24
CA PRO A 173 2.24 -10.02 16.83
C PRO A 173 2.61 -10.66 15.48
N LEU A 174 1.83 -11.63 14.98
CA LEU A 174 2.06 -12.24 13.65
C LEU A 174 1.50 -11.36 12.53
N LYS A 175 0.39 -10.68 12.81
CA LYS A 175 -0.26 -9.77 11.86
C LYS A 175 0.48 -8.44 11.73
N TYR A 176 1.28 -8.02 12.72
CA TYR A 176 1.77 -6.63 12.86
C TYR A 176 3.30 -6.46 12.91
N LYS A 177 4.09 -7.45 12.44
CA LYS A 177 5.59 -7.37 12.46
C LYS A 177 6.16 -6.15 11.71
N ASP A 178 5.43 -5.60 10.75
CA ASP A 178 5.83 -4.42 9.97
C ASP A 178 5.09 -3.13 10.40
N MET A 179 4.08 -3.22 11.28
CA MET A 179 3.30 -2.07 11.75
C MET A 179 4.09 -1.18 12.72
N TYR A 180 5.15 -1.73 13.34
CA TYR A 180 5.88 -1.04 14.39
C TYR A 180 7.38 -1.18 14.23
N THR A 181 8.02 -0.05 13.92
CA THR A 181 9.44 0.11 14.19
C THR A 181 9.58 0.60 15.62
N ALA A 182 10.30 -0.13 16.48
CA ALA A 182 10.64 0.40 17.78
C ALA A 182 11.66 1.54 17.61
N ASP A 183 11.50 2.63 18.35
CA ASP A 183 12.57 3.62 18.49
C ASP A 183 13.71 3.09 19.36
N ALA A 184 14.76 3.88 19.53
CA ALA A 184 15.92 3.49 20.33
C ALA A 184 15.58 3.21 21.81
N SER A 185 14.42 3.64 22.29
CA SER A 185 13.91 3.37 23.65
C SER A 185 13.00 2.15 23.73
N GLY A 186 12.74 1.46 22.61
CA GLY A 186 11.82 0.33 22.53
C GLY A 186 10.36 0.73 22.32
N ALA A 187 10.06 2.02 22.21
CA ALA A 187 8.69 2.50 21.99
C ALA A 187 8.26 2.25 20.54
N LEU A 188 7.10 1.61 20.37
CA LEU A 188 6.55 1.30 19.05
C LEU A 188 6.19 2.60 18.31
N LYS A 189 6.77 2.80 17.12
CA LYS A 189 6.37 3.88 16.19
C LYS A 189 5.35 3.36 15.21
N ASN A 190 4.29 4.13 15.00
CA ASN A 190 3.34 3.89 13.93
C ASN A 190 4.07 3.77 12.57
N HIS A 191 3.66 2.80 11.77
CA HIS A 191 3.98 2.73 10.35
C HIS A 191 3.56 4.04 9.65
N LYS A 192 4.47 4.60 8.85
CA LYS A 192 4.29 5.91 8.18
C LYS A 192 4.40 5.72 6.67
N CYS A 193 3.50 6.37 5.92
CA CYS A 193 3.77 6.57 4.49
C CYS A 193 4.87 7.63 4.30
N GLY A 194 5.49 7.63 3.12
CA GLY A 194 6.40 8.68 2.68
C GLY A 194 5.67 9.99 2.35
N ALA A 195 6.16 10.69 1.34
CA ALA A 195 5.51 11.91 0.81
C ALA A 195 4.19 11.62 0.09
N PHE A 196 4.03 10.40 -0.40
CA PHE A 196 2.85 9.95 -1.15
C PHE A 196 2.05 8.92 -0.35
N ALA A 197 0.73 9.00 -0.49
CA ALA A 197 -0.19 7.96 -0.06
C ALA A 197 -0.89 7.40 -1.31
N THR A 198 -0.52 6.19 -1.72
CA THR A 198 -0.94 5.58 -2.99
C THR A 198 -1.71 4.27 -2.78
N LYS A 199 -2.54 3.92 -3.75
CA LYS A 199 -3.27 2.67 -3.83
C LYS A 199 -3.50 2.22 -5.28
N PHE A 200 -3.72 0.92 -5.44
CA PHE A 200 -4.33 0.30 -6.61
C PHE A 200 -5.84 0.58 -6.62
N GLY A 201 -6.41 0.68 -7.82
CA GLY A 201 -7.86 0.87 -7.99
C GLY A 201 -8.64 -0.43 -8.15
N ASP A 202 -7.98 -1.55 -8.38
CA ASP A 202 -8.63 -2.86 -8.49
C ASP A 202 -7.74 -4.03 -8.03
N GLU A 203 -8.41 -5.15 -7.77
CA GLU A 203 -7.79 -6.41 -7.36
C GLU A 203 -6.82 -6.95 -8.42
N GLU A 204 -7.15 -6.78 -9.70
CA GLU A 204 -6.40 -7.33 -10.82
C GLU A 204 -5.00 -6.71 -10.92
N SER A 205 -4.92 -5.38 -10.78
CA SER A 205 -3.68 -4.63 -10.81
C SER A 205 -2.79 -5.00 -9.64
N LEU A 206 -3.35 -5.15 -8.44
CA LEU A 206 -2.59 -5.61 -7.27
C LEU A 206 -2.04 -7.04 -7.49
N ALA A 207 -2.85 -7.95 -8.01
CA ALA A 207 -2.43 -9.33 -8.25
C ALA A 207 -1.33 -9.43 -9.32
N LYS A 208 -1.45 -8.66 -10.42
CA LYS A 208 -0.40 -8.55 -11.45
C LYS A 208 0.88 -7.96 -10.89
N ALA A 209 0.76 -6.90 -10.09
CA ALA A 209 1.88 -6.27 -9.41
C ALA A 209 2.61 -7.26 -8.49
N ASP A 210 1.89 -8.03 -7.68
CA ASP A 210 2.49 -9.05 -6.80
C ASP A 210 3.24 -10.11 -7.60
N ALA A 211 2.62 -10.65 -8.65
CA ALA A 211 3.25 -11.65 -9.52
C ALA A 211 4.54 -11.12 -10.16
N ALA A 212 4.52 -9.90 -10.70
CA ALA A 212 5.68 -9.27 -11.31
C ALA A 212 6.78 -8.95 -10.27
N SER A 213 6.40 -8.46 -9.09
CA SER A 213 7.34 -8.16 -8.01
C SER A 213 8.01 -9.43 -7.46
N ARG A 214 7.28 -10.55 -7.36
CA ARG A 214 7.85 -11.85 -6.98
C ARG A 214 8.81 -12.39 -8.04
N ALA A 215 8.46 -12.27 -9.32
CA ALA A 215 9.34 -12.66 -10.41
C ALA A 215 10.65 -11.85 -10.46
N ALA A 216 10.65 -10.64 -9.90
CA ALA A 216 11.82 -9.78 -9.79
C ALA A 216 12.70 -10.06 -8.56
N ILE A 217 12.33 -10.99 -7.67
CA ILE A 217 13.15 -11.36 -6.52
C ILE A 217 14.40 -12.10 -7.02
N PRO A 218 15.62 -11.65 -6.67
CA PRO A 218 16.85 -12.33 -7.08
C PRO A 218 16.90 -13.79 -6.58
N ALA A 219 17.35 -14.70 -7.43
CA ALA A 219 17.52 -16.10 -7.06
C ALA A 219 18.47 -16.23 -5.85
N GLY A 220 18.05 -17.00 -4.85
CA GLY A 220 18.83 -17.21 -3.62
C GLY A 220 18.86 -16.02 -2.66
N ALA A 221 18.02 -15.00 -2.87
CA ALA A 221 17.87 -13.93 -1.90
C ALA A 221 17.41 -14.49 -0.54
N THR A 222 17.81 -13.84 0.55
CA THR A 222 17.44 -14.25 1.91
C THR A 222 17.11 -13.02 2.75
N GLY A 223 16.35 -13.21 3.82
CA GLY A 223 15.89 -12.12 4.68
C GLY A 223 14.83 -11.25 3.99
N ARG A 224 14.83 -9.95 4.34
CA ARG A 224 13.87 -8.98 3.81
C ARG A 224 14.36 -8.37 2.51
N ILE A 225 13.55 -8.48 1.46
CA ILE A 225 13.88 -8.04 0.11
C ILE A 225 12.89 -6.96 -0.33
N SER A 226 13.41 -5.92 -0.98
CA SER A 226 12.61 -4.94 -1.69
C SER A 226 12.86 -5.08 -3.19
N THR A 227 11.79 -5.17 -3.97
CA THR A 227 11.84 -5.07 -5.44
C THR A 227 11.24 -3.74 -5.87
N SER A 228 11.72 -3.21 -7.00
CA SER A 228 11.19 -2.01 -7.64
C SER A 228 11.13 -2.30 -9.14
N ILE A 229 9.93 -2.33 -9.69
CA ILE A 229 9.67 -2.68 -11.10
C ILE A 229 8.88 -1.57 -11.79
N ASP A 230 9.00 -1.45 -13.11
CA ASP A 230 8.20 -0.50 -13.88
C ASP A 230 6.70 -0.82 -13.74
N ALA A 231 5.90 0.18 -13.35
CA ALA A 231 4.49 -0.05 -13.07
C ALA A 231 3.70 -0.37 -14.33
N LYS A 232 3.90 0.40 -15.40
CA LYS A 232 3.17 0.22 -16.66
C LYS A 232 3.43 -1.15 -17.29
N ALA A 233 4.67 -1.62 -17.25
CA ALA A 233 5.03 -2.96 -17.73
C ALA A 233 4.38 -4.08 -16.91
N ALA A 234 4.18 -3.86 -15.61
CA ALA A 234 3.61 -4.88 -14.71
C ALA A 234 2.07 -4.95 -14.76
N ILE A 235 1.38 -3.80 -14.77
CA ILE A 235 -0.10 -3.76 -14.65
C ILE A 235 -0.82 -3.29 -15.92
N GLY A 236 -0.08 -2.82 -16.92
CA GLY A 236 -0.63 -2.32 -18.19
C GLY A 236 -1.31 -0.96 -18.06
N ASP A 237 -1.72 -0.38 -19.19
CA ASP A 237 -2.35 0.95 -19.24
C ASP A 237 -3.65 1.02 -18.44
N ASP A 238 -4.49 -0.03 -18.51
CA ASP A 238 -5.74 -0.10 -17.76
C ASP A 238 -5.52 -0.11 -16.24
N GLY A 239 -4.47 -0.80 -15.78
CA GLY A 239 -4.10 -0.82 -14.37
C GLY A 239 -3.53 0.53 -13.91
N MET A 240 -2.69 1.14 -14.75
CA MET A 240 -2.14 2.47 -14.51
C MET A 240 -3.23 3.54 -14.36
N ALA A 241 -4.24 3.50 -15.23
CA ALA A 241 -5.37 4.45 -15.20
C ALA A 241 -6.23 4.36 -13.93
N LYS A 242 -6.12 3.26 -13.18
CA LYS A 242 -6.87 3.03 -11.93
C LYS A 242 -6.04 3.28 -10.68
N LEU A 243 -4.74 3.55 -10.81
CA LEU A 243 -3.94 3.98 -9.68
C LEU A 243 -4.47 5.30 -9.14
N SER A 244 -4.43 5.47 -7.83
CA SER A 244 -4.80 6.72 -7.19
C SER A 244 -3.88 7.00 -6.01
N GLY A 245 -3.67 8.28 -5.76
CA GLY A 245 -2.82 8.70 -4.66
C GLY A 245 -2.94 10.18 -4.40
N LYS A 246 -2.53 10.57 -3.20
CA LYS A 246 -2.49 11.97 -2.75
C LYS A 246 -1.11 12.31 -2.23
N TYR A 247 -0.77 13.59 -2.30
CA TYR A 247 0.33 14.20 -1.55
C TYR A 247 -0.05 15.61 -1.09
N ILE A 248 0.66 16.15 -0.10
CA ILE A 248 0.43 17.51 0.40
C ILE A 248 1.14 18.50 -0.54
N ASP A 249 0.43 19.52 -1.04
CA ASP A 249 1.02 20.55 -1.89
C ASP A 249 2.15 21.30 -1.16
N PRO A 250 3.42 21.17 -1.57
CA PRO A 250 4.52 21.82 -0.85
C PRO A 250 4.50 23.34 -0.93
N ALA A 251 3.91 23.90 -2.00
CA ALA A 251 3.81 25.34 -2.16
C ALA A 251 2.75 25.95 -1.23
N ASN A 252 1.65 25.25 -1.02
CA ASN A 252 0.52 25.72 -0.22
C ASN A 252 -0.02 24.56 0.62
N PRO A 253 0.65 24.10 1.68
CA PRO A 253 0.31 22.87 2.40
C PRO A 253 -1.04 22.91 3.11
N ALA A 254 -1.50 24.09 3.51
CA ALA A 254 -2.80 24.29 4.13
C ALA A 254 -3.33 25.70 3.84
N ASP A 255 -4.65 25.85 3.86
CA ASP A 255 -5.31 27.16 3.80
C ASP A 255 -5.30 27.88 5.16
N SER A 256 -5.83 29.11 5.19
CA SER A 256 -5.92 29.91 6.42
C SER A 256 -6.86 29.34 7.48
N ALA A 257 -7.74 28.41 7.11
CA ALA A 257 -8.62 27.69 8.03
C ALA A 257 -7.98 26.40 8.57
N GLY A 258 -6.77 26.06 8.11
CA GLY A 258 -6.05 24.85 8.51
C GLY A 258 -6.48 23.60 7.72
N ASN A 259 -7.26 23.75 6.65
CA ASN A 259 -7.55 22.62 5.76
C ASN A 259 -6.31 22.31 4.93
N ILE A 260 -5.90 21.04 4.90
CA ILE A 260 -4.72 20.61 4.15
C ILE A 260 -5.05 20.59 2.65
N ASN A 261 -4.16 21.17 1.86
CA ASN A 261 -4.29 21.12 0.41
C ASN A 261 -3.59 19.87 -0.12
N TYR A 262 -4.39 18.94 -0.62
CA TYR A 262 -3.91 17.71 -1.24
C TYR A 262 -3.92 17.84 -2.76
N LYS A 263 -2.88 17.30 -3.41
CA LYS A 263 -2.81 17.11 -4.85
C LYS A 263 -2.93 15.64 -5.19
N ASP A 264 -3.52 15.37 -6.35
CA ASP A 264 -3.50 14.05 -6.96
C ASP A 264 -2.09 13.72 -7.44
N VAL A 265 -1.73 12.45 -7.27
CA VAL A 265 -0.46 11.92 -7.78
C VAL A 265 -0.59 11.64 -9.27
N ASP A 266 0.40 12.10 -10.04
CA ASP A 266 0.67 11.65 -11.40
C ASP A 266 1.55 10.39 -11.36
N PHE A 267 1.04 9.29 -11.90
CA PHE A 267 1.74 8.00 -11.92
C PHE A 267 2.62 7.81 -13.17
N THR A 268 2.82 8.85 -13.99
CA THR A 268 3.76 8.81 -15.11
C THR A 268 5.17 8.48 -14.60
N GLY A 269 5.79 7.44 -15.17
CA GLY A 269 7.13 6.99 -14.77
C GLY A 269 7.19 6.30 -13.39
N SER A 270 6.04 5.99 -12.78
CA SER A 270 6.02 5.31 -11.47
C SER A 270 6.53 3.87 -11.53
N THR A 271 7.03 3.41 -10.39
CA THR A 271 7.39 2.00 -10.16
C THR A 271 6.42 1.34 -9.18
N LEU A 272 6.48 0.02 -9.09
CA LEU A 272 5.81 -0.75 -8.03
C LEU A 272 6.89 -1.27 -7.09
N THR A 273 6.76 -0.90 -5.81
CA THR A 273 7.66 -1.35 -4.77
C THR A 273 7.02 -2.49 -3.99
N GLY A 274 7.59 -3.69 -4.11
CA GLY A 274 7.20 -4.86 -3.33
C GLY A 274 8.22 -5.13 -2.23
N VAL A 275 7.75 -5.41 -1.01
CA VAL A 275 8.60 -5.77 0.13
C VAL A 275 8.20 -7.15 0.61
N PHE A 276 9.16 -8.06 0.70
CA PHE A 276 8.96 -9.46 1.02
C PHE A 276 9.86 -9.89 2.18
N ASP A 277 9.36 -10.73 3.06
CA ASP A 277 10.16 -11.43 4.06
C ASP A 277 10.32 -12.90 3.63
N HIS A 278 11.56 -13.37 3.55
CA HIS A 278 11.88 -14.77 3.27
C HIS A 278 11.74 -15.62 4.52
N ASP A 279 10.89 -16.65 4.47
CA ASP A 279 10.76 -17.67 5.51
C ASP A 279 11.81 -18.78 5.29
N PRO A 280 12.84 -18.89 6.15
CA PRO A 280 13.88 -19.90 5.99
C PRO A 280 13.38 -21.34 6.22
N ALA A 281 12.25 -21.54 6.91
CA ALA A 281 11.72 -22.88 7.17
C ALA A 281 11.01 -23.46 5.94
N THR A 282 10.30 -22.62 5.17
CA THR A 282 9.52 -23.05 4.01
C THR A 282 10.15 -22.64 2.67
N GLY A 283 11.15 -21.75 2.69
CA GLY A 283 11.73 -21.13 1.49
C GLY A 283 10.79 -20.15 0.77
N LYS A 284 9.63 -19.83 1.36
CA LYS A 284 8.63 -18.95 0.75
C LYS A 284 8.95 -17.49 1.03
N TYR A 285 8.57 -16.62 0.10
CA TYR A 285 8.55 -15.18 0.29
C TYR A 285 7.14 -14.74 0.63
N ASN A 286 6.95 -14.15 1.81
CA ASN A 286 5.67 -13.58 2.22
C ASN A 286 5.65 -12.10 1.87
N LEU A 287 4.61 -11.64 1.20
CA LEU A 287 4.45 -10.22 0.86
C LEU A 287 4.11 -9.42 2.12
N VAL A 288 5.01 -8.52 2.49
CA VAL A 288 4.79 -7.59 3.61
C VAL A 288 3.95 -6.40 3.17
N THR A 289 4.38 -5.72 2.10
CA THR A 289 3.63 -4.61 1.48
C THR A 289 3.96 -4.49 0.00
N LEU A 290 3.04 -3.94 -0.77
CA LEU A 290 3.18 -3.66 -2.19
C LEU A 290 2.45 -2.36 -2.51
N TYR A 291 3.13 -1.42 -3.17
CA TYR A 291 2.55 -0.12 -3.46
C TYR A 291 3.13 0.54 -4.71
N PRO A 292 2.33 1.37 -5.41
CA PRO A 292 2.87 2.26 -6.43
C PRO A 292 3.73 3.36 -5.79
N GLU A 293 4.97 3.51 -6.26
CA GLU A 293 5.89 4.58 -5.88
C GLU A 293 5.97 5.59 -7.04
N PRO A 294 5.42 6.81 -6.87
CA PRO A 294 5.40 7.83 -7.92
C PRO A 294 6.80 8.39 -8.22
N ASP A 295 6.99 8.85 -9.46
CA ASP A 295 8.19 9.63 -9.79
C ASP A 295 8.11 11.01 -9.12
N LYS A 296 9.10 11.27 -8.25
CA LYS A 296 9.23 12.51 -7.49
C LYS A 296 9.50 13.72 -8.39
N ALA A 297 10.14 13.53 -9.54
CA ALA A 297 10.38 14.61 -10.48
C ALA A 297 9.09 15.09 -11.17
N VAL A 298 8.11 14.19 -11.33
CA VAL A 298 6.80 14.50 -11.93
C VAL A 298 5.84 15.10 -10.89
N ASN A 299 6.02 14.76 -9.62
CA ASN A 299 5.16 15.20 -8.52
C ASN A 299 5.92 16.14 -7.55
N PRO A 300 6.22 17.39 -7.91
CA PRO A 300 6.92 18.34 -7.06
C PRO A 300 6.03 18.99 -5.99
#